data_AF-A0A5C5WLS9-F1
#
_entry.id   AF-A0A5C5WLS9-F1
#
_cell.length_a   1.000
_cell.length_b   1.000
_cell.length_c   1.000
_cell.angle_alpha   90.00
_cell.angle_beta   90.00
_cell.angle_gamma   90.00
#
_symmetry.space_group_name_H-M   'P 1'
#
loop_
_entity.id
_entity.type
_entity.pdbx_description
1 polymer ?
#
loop_
_entity_poly.entity_id
_entity_poly.type
_entity_poly.pdbx_seq_one_letter_code
_entity_poly.pdbx_strand_id
1 'polypeptide(L)'
;MQLVPNVAVSSVIAKSPNTLSVKNFIATVFVVIASMILGLTLPMAMVRATDTLGSNLGDKLTGPLLDRVLADQANGFSTDEVMIRDDLRAGFLKELGQQLNQPIAREQEAEVFLSLLNARKAGKLTYRATKRSPRIDENVDAIAEIAVRAVTDRHRVSMDTLLADAEMREELQHEVTLIAKGIDAYAIRKSVLSLRKKRALRPELVLQVADWQREVMTWSLAELTTKLKADEVPHLPGIYMFRTEAGYLYIGEAVDLSDRLTQHTSGSDRVSLAEHLRTAEQGDVTVELHVFPKDSPAKRVTVRRAYESELIRSRHPKLNVRP
;
A
#
# COMPACT_ATOMS: atom_id res chain seq x y z
N MET A 1 -14.40 -22.35 -88.45
CA MET A 1 -13.21 -22.79 -87.71
C MET A 1 -13.28 -22.12 -86.33
N GLN A 2 -13.27 -22.93 -85.28
CA GLN A 2 -13.70 -22.64 -83.91
C GLN A 2 -12.84 -21.56 -83.22
N LEU A 3 -13.46 -20.68 -82.43
CA LEU A 3 -13.36 -20.65 -80.96
C LEU A 3 -14.00 -19.35 -80.40
N VAL A 4 -15.01 -19.53 -79.57
CA VAL A 4 -15.55 -18.57 -78.59
C VAL A 4 -15.27 -19.18 -77.20
N PRO A 5 -15.56 -18.49 -76.09
CA PRO A 5 -14.74 -17.56 -75.32
C PRO A 5 -14.19 -18.23 -74.03
N ASN A 6 -13.36 -17.52 -73.24
CA ASN A 6 -13.33 -17.83 -71.81
C ASN A 6 -13.12 -16.59 -70.93
N VAL A 7 -14.13 -16.35 -70.11
CA VAL A 7 -14.21 -15.37 -69.04
C VAL A 7 -13.49 -15.97 -67.83
N ALA A 8 -12.45 -15.32 -67.34
CA ALA A 8 -11.79 -15.75 -66.11
C ALA A 8 -12.58 -15.23 -64.89
N VAL A 9 -13.31 -16.15 -64.25
CA VAL A 9 -13.77 -16.03 -62.87
C VAL A 9 -12.79 -16.78 -61.98
N SER A 10 -12.17 -16.09 -61.02
CA SER A 10 -11.55 -16.67 -59.81
C SER A 10 -11.10 -15.55 -58.89
N SER A 11 -11.17 -15.65 -57.58
CA SER A 11 -11.98 -16.41 -56.64
C SER A 11 -11.70 -15.71 -55.31
N VAL A 12 -12.76 -15.34 -54.59
CA VAL A 12 -12.65 -14.75 -53.26
C VAL A 12 -12.13 -15.84 -52.32
N ILE A 13 -10.87 -15.73 -51.89
CA ILE A 13 -10.36 -16.55 -50.78
C ILE A 13 -10.84 -15.91 -49.49
N ALA A 14 -11.96 -16.43 -48.97
CA ALA A 14 -12.35 -16.25 -47.59
C ALA A 14 -11.27 -16.86 -46.69
N LYS A 15 -10.63 -16.03 -45.86
CA LYS A 15 -9.81 -16.52 -44.75
C LYS A 15 -10.72 -17.18 -43.72
N SER A 16 -10.45 -18.45 -43.50
CA SER A 16 -10.93 -19.34 -42.43
C SER A 16 -11.22 -18.62 -41.10
N PRO A 17 -12.35 -18.89 -40.43
CA PRO A 17 -12.51 -18.56 -39.03
C PRO A 17 -11.61 -19.48 -38.20
N ASN A 18 -10.78 -18.86 -37.36
CA ASN A 18 -9.97 -19.53 -36.35
C ASN A 18 -10.82 -20.57 -35.60
N THR A 19 -10.42 -21.82 -35.73
CA THR A 19 -10.86 -22.92 -34.88
C THR A 19 -10.41 -22.63 -33.45
N LEU A 20 -11.26 -21.94 -32.70
CA LEU A 20 -11.19 -21.94 -31.24
C LEU A 20 -11.17 -23.40 -30.79
N SER A 21 -10.13 -23.76 -30.06
CA SER A 21 -9.94 -25.10 -29.49
C SER A 21 -11.18 -25.49 -28.69
N VAL A 22 -12.01 -26.35 -29.29
CA VAL A 22 -13.20 -26.99 -28.67
C VAL A 22 -12.83 -27.66 -27.33
N LYS A 23 -11.55 -27.99 -27.13
CA LYS A 23 -11.03 -28.55 -25.87
C LYS A 23 -11.08 -27.56 -24.69
N ASN A 24 -10.92 -26.26 -24.92
CA ASN A 24 -10.94 -25.25 -23.84
C ASN A 24 -12.37 -24.84 -23.45
N PHE A 25 -13.31 -24.88 -24.40
CA PHE A 25 -14.72 -24.63 -24.12
C PHE A 25 -15.35 -25.80 -23.34
N ILE A 26 -15.02 -27.05 -23.71
CA ILE A 26 -15.50 -28.24 -22.99
C ILE A 26 -14.94 -28.28 -21.56
N ALA A 27 -13.67 -27.91 -21.35
CA ALA A 27 -13.08 -27.87 -20.01
C ALA A 27 -13.76 -26.85 -19.07
N THR A 28 -14.13 -25.68 -19.61
CA THR A 28 -14.78 -24.62 -18.82
C THR A 28 -16.24 -24.98 -18.49
N VAL A 29 -16.96 -25.58 -19.43
CA VAL A 29 -18.34 -26.04 -19.21
C VAL A 29 -18.40 -27.22 -18.22
N PHE A 30 -17.42 -28.12 -18.23
CA PHE A 30 -17.35 -29.22 -17.27
C PHE A 30 -17.12 -28.75 -15.82
N VAL A 31 -16.30 -27.71 -15.61
CA VAL A 31 -16.04 -27.17 -14.27
C VAL A 31 -17.28 -26.49 -13.68
N VAL A 32 -18.09 -25.80 -14.51
CA VAL A 32 -19.33 -25.14 -14.07
C VAL A 32 -20.45 -26.15 -13.78
N ILE A 33 -20.58 -27.21 -14.58
CA ILE A 33 -21.59 -28.26 -14.33
C ILE A 33 -21.21 -29.12 -13.12
N ALA A 34 -19.93 -29.44 -12.94
CA ALA A 34 -19.47 -30.19 -11.76
C ALA A 34 -19.66 -29.42 -10.45
N SER A 35 -19.53 -28.09 -10.46
CA SER A 35 -19.74 -27.25 -9.27
C SER A 35 -21.22 -27.06 -8.91
N MET A 36 -22.13 -27.13 -9.87
CA MET A 36 -23.58 -27.12 -9.60
C MET A 36 -24.12 -28.43 -8.99
N ILE A 37 -23.48 -29.57 -9.28
CA ILE A 37 -23.95 -30.90 -8.80
C ILE A 37 -23.40 -31.22 -7.40
N LEU A 38 -22.28 -30.63 -6.98
CA LEU A 38 -21.57 -30.98 -5.74
C LEU A 38 -21.76 -30.00 -4.56
N GLY A 39 -22.57 -28.95 -4.70
CA GLY A 39 -22.92 -28.07 -3.58
C GLY A 39 -21.73 -27.39 -2.88
N LEU A 40 -20.58 -27.29 -3.55
CA LEU A 40 -19.38 -26.63 -3.02
C LEU A 40 -19.45 -25.14 -3.34
N THR A 41 -19.80 -24.33 -2.34
CA THR A 41 -19.64 -22.88 -2.38
C THR A 41 -18.15 -22.55 -2.40
N LEU A 42 -17.59 -22.34 -3.60
CA LEU A 42 -16.29 -21.71 -3.73
C LEU A 42 -16.42 -20.24 -3.30
N PRO A 43 -15.48 -19.71 -2.50
CA PRO A 43 -15.43 -18.28 -2.23
C PRO A 43 -15.28 -17.58 -3.58
N MET A 44 -16.17 -16.63 -3.83
CA MET A 44 -16.17 -15.77 -5.00
C MET A 44 -14.96 -14.84 -4.92
N ALA A 45 -13.77 -15.40 -5.18
CA ALA A 45 -12.61 -14.63 -5.53
C ALA A 45 -12.98 -13.95 -6.85
N MET A 46 -13.27 -12.65 -6.76
CA MET A 46 -13.36 -11.76 -7.90
C MET A 46 -11.96 -11.70 -8.53
N VAL A 47 -11.61 -12.75 -9.28
CA VAL A 47 -10.51 -12.73 -10.22
C VAL A 47 -10.95 -11.75 -11.29
N ARG A 48 -10.52 -10.49 -11.14
CA ARG A 48 -10.47 -9.57 -12.27
C ARG A 48 -9.73 -10.34 -13.36
N ALA A 49 -10.38 -10.54 -14.50
CA ALA A 49 -9.76 -11.03 -15.71
C ALA A 49 -8.76 -9.98 -16.21
N THR A 50 -7.65 -9.82 -15.49
CA THR A 50 -6.43 -9.21 -16.00
C THR A 50 -5.66 -10.33 -16.66
N ASP A 51 -6.04 -10.66 -17.90
CA ASP A 51 -5.07 -11.21 -18.82
C ASP A 51 -5.51 -10.99 -20.27
N THR A 52 -4.56 -10.45 -21.06
CA THR A 52 -4.46 -10.49 -22.53
C THR A 52 -5.13 -9.42 -23.40
N LEU A 53 -5.22 -8.17 -22.94
CA LEU A 53 -5.11 -6.99 -23.82
C LEU A 53 -4.34 -5.91 -23.03
N GLY A 54 -3.00 -5.93 -23.15
CA GLY A 54 -2.11 -5.07 -22.37
C GLY A 54 -2.50 -3.60 -22.45
N SER A 55 -2.70 -2.97 -21.29
CA SER A 55 -2.69 -1.52 -21.20
C SER A 55 -1.26 -1.04 -21.47
N ASN A 56 -0.92 -0.87 -22.75
CA ASN A 56 0.27 -0.19 -23.28
C ASN A 56 0.36 1.29 -22.85
N LEU A 57 -0.38 1.70 -21.82
CA LEU A 57 -0.43 3.07 -21.38
C LEU A 57 0.84 3.42 -20.59
N GLY A 58 1.24 2.62 -19.60
CA GLY A 58 2.43 2.84 -18.79
C GLY A 58 3.71 3.09 -19.60
N ASP A 59 3.94 2.30 -20.65
CA ASP A 59 5.10 2.46 -21.54
C ASP A 59 5.08 3.80 -22.31
N LYS A 60 3.89 4.33 -22.58
CA LYS A 60 3.70 5.63 -23.25
C LYS A 60 3.80 6.81 -22.27
N LEU A 61 3.62 6.60 -20.97
CA LEU A 61 3.66 7.64 -19.92
C LEU A 61 5.09 8.03 -19.55
N THR A 62 5.84 8.57 -20.52
CA THR A 62 7.21 9.01 -20.29
C THR A 62 7.28 10.30 -19.46
N GLY A 63 8.38 10.49 -18.72
CA GLY A 63 8.64 11.71 -17.95
C GLY A 63 8.51 13.00 -18.80
N PRO A 64 9.14 13.09 -19.99
CA PRO A 64 9.01 14.25 -20.86
C PRO A 64 7.58 14.53 -21.34
N LEU A 65 6.78 13.49 -21.63
CA LEU A 65 5.38 13.66 -22.00
C LEU A 65 4.58 14.23 -20.83
N LEU A 66 4.70 13.61 -19.66
CA LEU A 66 4.01 14.04 -18.44
C LEU A 66 4.39 15.46 -18.03
N ASP A 67 5.66 15.83 -18.17
CA ASP A 67 6.18 17.16 -17.85
C ASP A 67 5.61 18.24 -18.78
N ARG A 68 5.54 17.95 -20.10
CA ARG A 68 4.92 18.86 -21.09
C ARG A 68 3.45 19.09 -20.78
N VAL A 69 2.66 18.01 -20.65
CA VAL A 69 1.23 18.12 -20.36
C VAL A 69 0.98 18.84 -19.05
N LEU A 70 1.84 18.62 -18.05
CA LEU A 70 1.76 19.33 -16.78
C LEU A 70 2.04 20.82 -16.96
N ALA A 71 3.04 21.21 -17.75
CA ALA A 71 3.33 22.62 -18.03
C ALA A 71 2.15 23.34 -18.69
N ASP A 72 1.43 22.67 -19.59
CA ASP A 72 0.31 23.26 -20.33
C ASP A 72 -0.97 23.34 -19.49
N GLN A 73 -1.26 22.32 -18.67
CA GLN A 73 -2.56 22.17 -18.01
C GLN A 73 -2.57 22.46 -16.50
N ALA A 74 -1.41 22.49 -15.84
CA ALA A 74 -1.37 22.69 -14.39
C ALA A 74 -1.74 24.12 -13.96
N ASN A 75 -1.80 25.09 -14.89
CA ASN A 75 -2.18 26.47 -14.63
C ASN A 75 -1.37 27.13 -13.50
N GLY A 76 -0.09 26.75 -13.36
CA GLY A 76 0.81 27.22 -12.30
C GLY A 76 0.68 26.47 -10.96
N PHE A 77 -0.26 25.53 -10.82
CA PHE A 77 -0.40 24.71 -9.62
C PHE A 77 0.55 23.51 -9.60
N SER A 78 0.73 22.89 -8.44
CA SER A 78 1.61 21.72 -8.29
C SER A 78 0.99 20.42 -8.79
N THR A 79 1.82 19.40 -9.02
CA THR A 79 1.38 18.05 -9.38
C THR A 79 0.35 17.47 -8.41
N ASP A 80 0.57 17.68 -7.10
CA ASP A 80 -0.36 17.22 -6.07
C ASP A 80 -1.73 17.90 -6.25
N GLU A 81 -1.75 19.15 -6.70
CA GLU A 81 -2.97 19.94 -6.89
C GLU A 81 -3.75 19.52 -8.13
N VAL A 82 -3.05 19.25 -9.24
CA VAL A 82 -3.64 18.71 -10.47
C VAL A 82 -4.35 17.38 -10.18
N MET A 83 -3.81 16.57 -9.28
CA MET A 83 -4.42 15.30 -8.90
C MET A 83 -5.74 15.50 -8.13
N ILE A 84 -5.85 16.47 -7.22
CA ILE A 84 -7.02 16.58 -6.33
C ILE A 84 -8.13 17.50 -6.81
N ARG A 85 -7.82 18.50 -7.65
CA ARG A 85 -8.79 19.44 -8.21
C ARG A 85 -9.43 18.89 -9.47
N ASP A 86 -10.76 18.82 -9.52
CA ASP A 86 -11.46 18.18 -10.63
C ASP A 86 -11.29 18.95 -11.96
N ASP A 87 -11.24 20.29 -11.92
CA ASP A 87 -11.01 21.14 -13.09
C ASP A 87 -9.63 20.90 -13.71
N LEU A 88 -8.57 20.88 -12.88
CA LEU A 88 -7.20 20.63 -13.35
C LEU A 88 -7.01 19.17 -13.78
N ARG A 89 -7.60 18.23 -13.05
CA ARG A 89 -7.56 16.79 -13.35
C ARG A 89 -8.16 16.52 -14.72
N ALA A 90 -9.35 17.04 -14.98
CA ALA A 90 -10.05 16.85 -16.25
C ALA A 90 -9.27 17.48 -17.42
N GLY A 91 -8.73 18.68 -17.23
CA GLY A 91 -7.87 19.34 -18.23
C GLY A 91 -6.62 18.53 -18.55
N PHE A 92 -5.93 18.05 -17.51
CA PHE A 92 -4.73 17.22 -17.65
C PHE A 92 -4.99 15.91 -18.40
N LEU A 93 -6.03 15.16 -18.01
CA LEU A 93 -6.39 13.89 -18.65
C LEU A 93 -6.81 14.08 -20.11
N LYS A 94 -7.55 15.15 -20.40
CA LYS A 94 -7.96 15.48 -21.76
C LYS A 94 -6.76 15.77 -22.67
N GLU A 95 -5.84 16.62 -22.23
CA GLU A 95 -4.62 16.94 -22.98
C GLU A 95 -3.74 15.71 -23.16
N LEU A 96 -3.53 14.92 -22.09
CA LEU A 96 -2.77 13.69 -22.18
C LEU A 96 -3.38 12.72 -23.21
N GLY A 97 -4.71 12.58 -23.22
CA GLY A 97 -5.39 11.76 -24.20
C GLY A 97 -5.22 12.26 -25.64
N GLN A 98 -5.21 13.59 -25.84
CA GLN A 98 -4.92 14.19 -27.14
C GLN A 98 -3.49 13.88 -27.61
N GLN A 99 -2.49 14.03 -26.72
CA GLN A 99 -1.09 13.71 -27.03
C GLN A 99 -0.86 12.22 -27.31
N LEU A 100 -1.65 11.35 -26.69
CA LEU A 100 -1.59 9.90 -26.90
C LEU A 100 -2.50 9.40 -28.03
N ASN A 101 -3.25 10.30 -28.67
CA ASN A 101 -4.27 10.00 -29.68
C ASN A 101 -5.28 8.93 -29.23
N GLN A 102 -5.65 8.94 -27.95
CA GLN A 102 -6.66 8.06 -27.36
C GLN A 102 -7.25 8.72 -26.10
N PRO A 103 -8.56 8.66 -25.87
CA PRO A 103 -9.13 9.13 -24.61
C PRO A 103 -8.59 8.29 -23.44
N ILE A 104 -8.35 8.92 -22.29
CA ILE A 104 -7.99 8.21 -21.06
C ILE A 104 -9.27 7.69 -20.43
N ALA A 105 -9.37 6.36 -20.31
CA ALA A 105 -10.51 5.73 -19.66
C ALA A 105 -10.42 5.90 -18.13
N ARG A 106 -11.56 5.78 -17.45
CA ARG A 106 -11.67 6.06 -16.02
C ARG A 106 -10.79 5.14 -15.17
N GLU A 107 -10.73 3.87 -15.56
CA GLU A 107 -9.89 2.82 -14.98
C GLU A 107 -8.38 3.04 -15.20
N GLN A 108 -8.01 3.90 -16.16
CA GLN A 108 -6.62 4.23 -16.48
C GLN A 108 -6.10 5.44 -15.71
N GLU A 109 -6.99 6.25 -15.11
CA GLU A 109 -6.60 7.48 -14.44
C GLU A 109 -5.63 7.23 -13.27
N ALA A 110 -5.83 6.12 -12.54
CA ALA A 110 -4.94 5.72 -11.46
C ALA A 110 -3.49 5.52 -11.95
N GLU A 111 -3.31 4.79 -13.06
CA GLU A 111 -2.00 4.55 -13.68
C GLU A 111 -1.33 5.87 -14.11
N VAL A 112 -2.10 6.78 -14.70
CA VAL A 112 -1.63 8.11 -15.13
C VAL A 112 -1.11 8.93 -13.95
N PHE A 113 -1.93 9.11 -12.91
CA PHE A 113 -1.54 9.97 -11.79
C PHE A 113 -0.45 9.34 -10.92
N LEU A 114 -0.43 8.02 -10.77
CA LEU A 114 0.67 7.33 -10.08
C LEU A 114 1.98 7.46 -10.86
N SER A 115 1.96 7.34 -12.19
CA SER A 115 3.13 7.57 -13.04
C SER A 115 3.63 9.00 -12.94
N LEU A 116 2.73 9.98 -12.92
CA LEU A 116 3.05 11.39 -12.72
C LEU A 116 3.70 11.66 -11.35
N LEU A 117 3.18 11.07 -10.27
CA LEU A 117 3.78 11.17 -8.94
C LEU A 117 5.16 10.51 -8.88
N ASN A 118 5.33 9.36 -9.55
CA ASN A 118 6.61 8.65 -9.61
C ASN A 118 7.65 9.44 -10.40
N ALA A 119 7.29 10.00 -11.55
CA ALA A 119 8.15 10.88 -12.33
C ALA A 119 8.61 12.10 -11.51
N ARG A 120 7.69 12.72 -10.75
CA ARG A 120 8.03 13.82 -9.84
C ARG A 120 9.01 13.38 -8.75
N LYS A 121 8.73 12.27 -8.06
CA LYS A 121 9.59 11.75 -6.97
C LYS A 121 10.99 11.39 -7.46
N ALA A 122 11.09 10.91 -8.71
CA ALA A 122 12.35 10.60 -9.37
C ALA A 122 13.08 11.82 -9.95
N GLY A 123 12.53 13.05 -9.80
CA GLY A 123 13.14 14.27 -10.35
C GLY A 123 13.10 14.36 -11.88
N LYS A 124 12.23 13.60 -12.54
CA LYS A 124 12.11 13.57 -14.02
C LYS A 124 11.23 14.68 -14.60
N LEU A 125 10.63 15.51 -13.75
CA LEU A 125 9.79 16.64 -14.14
C LEU A 125 10.57 17.93 -13.96
N THR A 126 10.61 18.77 -14.99
CA THR A 126 11.23 20.10 -14.96
C THR A 126 10.24 21.19 -14.54
N TYR A 127 8.94 20.93 -14.69
CA TYR A 127 7.88 21.87 -14.32
C TYR A 127 7.97 22.34 -12.86
N ARG A 128 7.80 23.66 -12.67
CA ARG A 128 7.79 24.32 -11.35
C ARG A 128 6.45 25.00 -11.12
N ALA A 129 5.80 24.66 -10.02
CA ALA A 129 4.59 25.34 -9.59
C ALA A 129 4.90 26.80 -9.20
N THR A 130 4.08 27.73 -9.68
CA THR A 130 4.19 29.18 -9.42
C THR A 130 3.06 29.70 -8.52
N LYS A 131 1.97 28.94 -8.39
CA LYS A 131 0.81 29.28 -7.56
C LYS A 131 0.78 28.46 -6.29
N ARG A 132 0.37 29.12 -5.21
CA ARG A 132 0.08 28.47 -3.94
C ARG A 132 -1.33 27.88 -3.98
N SER A 133 -1.50 26.68 -3.42
CA SER A 133 -2.84 26.11 -3.24
C SER A 133 -3.69 27.00 -2.31
N PRO A 134 -5.00 27.10 -2.58
CA PRO A 134 -5.95 27.71 -1.65
C PRO A 134 -5.83 27.13 -0.24
N ARG A 135 -6.11 27.98 0.76
CA ARG A 135 -6.37 27.50 2.13
C ARG A 135 -7.75 26.88 2.16
N ILE A 136 -7.85 25.74 2.84
CA ILE A 136 -9.12 25.08 3.16
C ILE A 136 -9.41 25.29 4.64
N ASP A 137 -10.66 25.10 5.04
CA ASP A 137 -11.04 25.07 6.46
C ASP A 137 -10.35 23.89 7.16
N GLU A 138 -9.72 24.13 8.31
CA GLU A 138 -9.03 23.10 9.10
C GLU A 138 -10.02 22.14 9.78
N ASN A 139 -11.30 22.53 9.89
CA ASN A 139 -12.33 21.73 10.56
C ASN A 139 -12.72 20.43 9.81
N VAL A 140 -12.17 20.18 8.62
CA VAL A 140 -12.44 18.96 7.85
C VAL A 140 -11.42 17.84 8.11
N ASP A 141 -10.35 18.10 8.86
CA ASP A 141 -9.25 17.13 9.06
C ASP A 141 -9.72 15.83 9.74
N ALA A 142 -10.53 15.93 10.79
CA ALA A 142 -11.05 14.75 11.49
C ALA A 142 -11.98 13.91 10.61
N ILE A 143 -12.81 14.56 9.80
CA ILE A 143 -13.76 13.90 8.90
C ILE A 143 -13.00 13.21 7.76
N ALA A 144 -12.02 13.89 7.18
CA ALA A 144 -11.15 13.33 6.15
C ALA A 144 -10.35 12.14 6.69
N GLU A 145 -9.87 12.20 7.94
CA GLU A 145 -9.14 11.08 8.57
C GLU A 145 -10.02 9.83 8.68
N ILE A 146 -11.23 9.97 9.23
CA ILE A 146 -12.17 8.85 9.41
C ILE A 146 -12.54 8.25 8.04
N ALA A 147 -12.90 9.09 7.07
CA ALA A 147 -13.31 8.64 5.74
C ALA A 147 -12.18 7.94 4.98
N VAL A 148 -10.95 8.50 5.03
CA VAL A 148 -9.80 7.87 4.37
C VAL A 148 -9.51 6.50 4.97
N ARG A 149 -9.53 6.36 6.30
CA ARG A 149 -9.31 5.07 6.95
C ARG A 149 -10.31 4.03 6.47
N ALA A 150 -11.60 4.37 6.46
CA ALA A 150 -12.65 3.47 5.99
C ALA A 150 -12.40 2.94 4.57
N VAL A 151 -12.03 3.82 3.63
CA VAL A 151 -11.75 3.42 2.24
C VAL A 151 -10.43 2.65 2.12
N THR A 152 -9.35 3.13 2.74
CA THR A 152 -8.03 2.47 2.62
C THR A 152 -8.02 1.10 3.26
N ASP A 153 -8.74 0.91 4.36
CA ASP A 153 -8.82 -0.39 5.05
C ASP A 153 -9.67 -1.37 4.25
N ARG A 154 -10.81 -0.91 3.71
CA ARG A 154 -11.71 -1.73 2.87
C ARG A 154 -11.04 -2.22 1.60
N HIS A 155 -10.34 -1.34 0.88
CA HIS A 155 -9.74 -1.65 -0.42
C HIS A 155 -8.26 -2.05 -0.35
N ARG A 156 -7.65 -1.92 0.82
CA ARG A 156 -6.22 -2.17 1.05
C ARG A 156 -5.32 -1.36 0.10
N VAL A 157 -5.71 -0.12 -0.19
CA VAL A 157 -5.01 0.80 -1.10
C VAL A 157 -4.26 1.90 -0.34
N SER A 158 -3.22 2.44 -0.96
CA SER A 158 -2.51 3.60 -0.41
C SER A 158 -3.30 4.91 -0.61
N MET A 159 -3.01 5.94 0.19
CA MET A 159 -3.56 7.30 -0.06
C MET A 159 -3.19 7.86 -1.44
N ASP A 160 -2.02 7.50 -1.99
CA ASP A 160 -1.64 7.90 -3.36
C ASP A 160 -2.60 7.27 -4.38
N THR A 161 -2.87 5.97 -4.23
CA THR A 161 -3.83 5.24 -5.07
C THR A 161 -5.25 5.78 -4.90
N LEU A 162 -5.69 5.99 -3.66
CA LEU A 162 -7.02 6.52 -3.34
C LEU A 162 -7.29 7.85 -4.04
N LEU A 163 -6.33 8.78 -4.03
CA LEU A 163 -6.49 10.10 -4.67
C LEU A 163 -6.31 10.07 -6.19
N ALA A 164 -5.55 9.10 -6.70
CA ALA A 164 -5.26 8.92 -8.11
C ALA A 164 -6.41 8.20 -8.85
N ASP A 165 -7.13 7.30 -8.20
CA ASP A 165 -8.20 6.49 -8.78
C ASP A 165 -9.57 7.21 -8.70
N ALA A 166 -10.33 7.20 -9.81
CA ALA A 166 -11.63 7.89 -9.87
C ALA A 166 -12.72 7.21 -9.01
N GLU A 167 -12.77 5.88 -8.97
CA GLU A 167 -13.73 5.12 -8.16
C GLU A 167 -13.44 5.33 -6.66
N MET A 168 -12.17 5.26 -6.26
CA MET A 168 -11.79 5.46 -4.86
C MET A 168 -12.07 6.90 -4.37
N ARG A 169 -11.98 7.91 -5.25
CA ARG A 169 -12.36 9.29 -4.92
C ARG A 169 -13.86 9.44 -4.69
N GLU A 170 -14.68 8.77 -5.48
CA GLU A 170 -16.14 8.77 -5.29
C GLU A 170 -16.50 8.06 -3.99
N GLU A 171 -15.85 6.95 -3.70
CA GLU A 171 -16.07 6.24 -2.45
C GLU A 171 -15.62 7.03 -1.23
N LEU A 172 -14.48 7.73 -1.32
CA LEU A 172 -14.06 8.69 -0.28
C LEU A 172 -15.16 9.74 -0.04
N GLN A 173 -15.73 10.30 -1.11
CA GLN A 173 -16.80 11.29 -0.99
C GLN A 173 -18.09 10.68 -0.41
N HIS A 174 -18.38 9.42 -0.76
CA HIS A 174 -19.49 8.68 -0.18
C HIS A 174 -19.33 8.54 1.34
N GLU A 175 -18.17 8.08 1.81
CA GLU A 175 -17.86 7.97 3.25
C GLU A 175 -17.96 9.31 3.97
N VAL A 176 -17.45 10.39 3.37
CA VAL A 176 -17.60 11.73 3.93
C VAL A 176 -19.07 12.10 4.08
N THR A 177 -19.89 11.81 3.08
CA THR A 177 -21.33 12.15 3.10
C THR A 177 -22.09 11.40 4.20
N LEU A 178 -21.64 10.20 4.58
CA LEU A 178 -22.18 9.44 5.71
C LEU A 178 -21.84 10.10 7.05
N ILE A 179 -20.65 10.70 7.17
CA ILE A 179 -20.19 11.38 8.39
C ILE A 179 -20.81 12.76 8.51
N ALA A 180 -20.77 13.55 7.43
CA ALA A 180 -21.25 14.93 7.39
C ALA A 180 -21.65 15.35 5.97
N LYS A 181 -22.86 15.87 5.83
CA LYS A 181 -23.43 16.28 4.54
C LYS A 181 -22.91 17.65 4.11
N GLY A 182 -22.76 17.84 2.79
CA GLY A 182 -22.47 19.14 2.19
C GLY A 182 -21.03 19.62 2.31
N ILE A 183 -20.10 18.75 2.70
CA ILE A 183 -18.68 19.10 2.74
C ILE A 183 -18.11 19.12 1.32
N ASP A 184 -17.36 20.18 1.01
CA ASP A 184 -16.65 20.33 -0.24
C ASP A 184 -15.65 19.19 -0.49
N ALA A 185 -15.79 18.52 -1.63
CA ALA A 185 -14.96 17.40 -2.02
C ALA A 185 -13.48 17.80 -2.19
N TYR A 186 -13.24 19.02 -2.67
CA TYR A 186 -11.88 19.53 -2.80
C TYR A 186 -11.22 19.70 -1.42
N ALA A 187 -11.92 20.31 -0.46
CA ALA A 187 -11.45 20.45 0.92
C ALA A 187 -11.08 19.11 1.56
N ILE A 188 -11.90 18.08 1.39
CA ILE A 188 -11.60 16.72 1.86
C ILE A 188 -10.32 16.20 1.22
N ARG A 189 -10.23 16.13 -0.11
CA ARG A 189 -9.05 15.56 -0.80
C ARG A 189 -7.78 16.34 -0.47
N LYS A 190 -7.89 17.64 -0.25
CA LYS A 190 -6.81 18.51 0.20
C LYS A 190 -6.37 18.19 1.63
N SER A 191 -7.31 17.91 2.53
CA SER A 191 -7.00 17.41 3.86
C SER A 191 -6.34 16.02 3.81
N VAL A 192 -6.83 15.09 2.99
CA VAL A 192 -6.19 13.77 2.77
C VAL A 192 -4.74 13.92 2.34
N LEU A 193 -4.44 14.81 1.38
CA LEU A 193 -3.06 15.11 1.00
C LEU A 193 -2.21 15.64 2.16
N SER A 194 -2.81 16.43 3.04
CA SER A 194 -2.14 17.01 4.21
C SER A 194 -1.85 15.93 5.25
N LEU A 195 -2.82 15.05 5.55
CA LEU A 195 -2.66 13.88 6.42
C LEU A 195 -1.57 12.93 5.90
N ARG A 196 -1.54 12.70 4.58
CA ARG A 196 -0.49 11.95 3.90
C ARG A 196 0.89 12.59 4.12
N LYS A 197 1.03 13.90 3.91
CA LYS A 197 2.30 14.63 4.07
C LYS A 197 2.77 14.63 5.52
N LYS A 198 1.85 14.78 6.47
CA LYS A 198 2.10 14.65 7.92
C LYS A 198 2.41 13.21 8.35
N ARG A 199 2.18 12.21 7.47
CA ARG A 199 2.25 10.78 7.81
C ARG A 199 1.33 10.41 8.99
N ALA A 200 0.26 11.19 9.20
CA ALA A 200 -0.66 11.05 10.33
C ALA A 200 -1.51 9.77 10.24
N LEU A 201 -1.71 9.28 9.02
CA LEU A 201 -2.41 8.04 8.68
C LEU A 201 -1.47 6.83 8.49
N ARG A 202 -0.27 6.86 9.09
CA ARG A 202 0.49 5.61 9.19
C ARG A 202 -0.36 4.59 9.94
N PRO A 203 -0.29 3.30 9.56
CA PRO A 203 -1.22 2.33 10.10
C PRO A 203 -1.16 2.38 11.61
N GLU A 204 -2.31 2.22 12.26
CA GLU A 204 -2.32 1.45 13.49
C GLU A 204 -1.79 0.07 13.12
N LEU A 205 -0.46 -0.07 13.06
CA LEU A 205 0.16 -1.39 12.91
C LEU A 205 -0.36 -2.30 14.00
N VAL A 206 -0.70 -1.73 15.16
CA VAL A 206 -1.41 -2.40 16.25
C VAL A 206 -2.63 -3.20 15.78
N LEU A 207 -3.46 -2.67 14.86
CA LEU A 207 -4.61 -3.40 14.30
C LEU A 207 -4.19 -4.47 13.29
N GLN A 208 -3.20 -4.20 12.43
CA GLN A 208 -2.71 -5.21 11.46
C GLN A 208 -1.89 -6.33 12.13
N VAL A 209 -1.27 -6.08 13.28
CA VAL A 209 -0.46 -7.06 14.02
C VAL A 209 -1.33 -8.08 14.74
N ALA A 210 -2.58 -7.74 15.09
CA ALA A 210 -3.53 -8.71 15.65
C ALA A 210 -3.76 -9.89 14.69
N ASP A 211 -3.70 -9.65 13.37
CA ASP A 211 -3.88 -10.68 12.35
C ASP A 211 -2.63 -11.54 12.08
N TRP A 212 -1.45 -11.20 12.64
CA TRP A 212 -0.20 -11.89 12.33
C TRP A 212 0.04 -13.17 13.16
N GLN A 213 -0.94 -13.57 13.98
CA GLN A 213 -0.84 -14.74 14.87
C GLN A 213 0.44 -14.71 15.72
N ARG A 214 0.81 -13.52 16.21
CA ARG A 214 2.01 -13.36 17.04
C ARG A 214 1.87 -14.16 18.33
N GLU A 215 2.97 -14.77 18.76
CA GLU A 215 3.08 -15.33 20.10
C GLU A 215 3.69 -14.27 21.03
N VAL A 216 3.10 -14.08 22.20
CA VAL A 216 3.62 -13.15 23.22
C VAL A 216 4.18 -13.96 24.37
N MET A 217 5.48 -13.83 24.60
CA MET A 217 6.18 -14.48 25.71
C MET A 217 6.65 -13.41 26.70
N THR A 218 6.62 -13.69 27.99
CA THR A 218 7.12 -12.76 29.01
C THR A 218 7.93 -13.52 30.04
N TRP A 219 9.14 -13.04 30.31
CA TRP A 219 10.08 -13.65 31.26
C TRP A 219 10.72 -12.59 32.13
N SER A 220 11.13 -12.94 33.34
CA SER A 220 12.14 -12.17 34.07
C SER A 220 13.49 -12.23 33.36
N LEU A 221 14.37 -11.28 33.65
CA LEU A 221 15.74 -11.27 33.11
C LEU A 221 16.52 -12.55 33.47
N ALA A 222 16.28 -13.11 34.67
CA ALA A 222 16.89 -14.35 35.11
C ALA A 222 16.39 -15.56 34.30
N GLU A 223 15.07 -15.66 34.08
CA GLU A 223 14.49 -16.69 33.22
C GLU A 223 14.96 -16.58 31.78
N LEU A 224 14.99 -15.37 31.21
CA LEU A 224 15.54 -15.14 29.87
C LEU A 224 16.98 -15.67 29.77
N THR A 225 17.82 -15.37 30.76
CA THR A 225 19.22 -15.82 30.75
C THR A 225 19.32 -17.34 30.80
N THR A 226 18.48 -18.01 31.60
CA THR A 226 18.41 -19.47 31.64
C THR A 226 17.93 -20.05 30.32
N LYS A 227 16.89 -19.46 29.72
CA LYS A 227 16.34 -19.90 28.43
C LYS A 227 17.31 -19.72 27.27
N LEU A 228 18.06 -18.61 27.25
CA LEU A 228 19.11 -18.39 26.25
C LEU A 228 20.22 -19.45 26.37
N LYS A 229 20.62 -19.81 27.61
CA LYS A 229 21.62 -20.88 27.82
C LYS A 229 21.11 -22.26 27.42
N ALA A 230 19.82 -22.50 27.58
CA ALA A 230 19.15 -23.75 27.20
C ALA A 230 18.69 -23.79 25.73
N ASP A 231 18.93 -22.73 24.96
CA ASP A 231 18.49 -22.59 23.56
C ASP A 231 16.96 -22.71 23.38
N GLU A 232 16.20 -22.20 24.36
CA GLU A 232 14.73 -22.23 24.37
C GLU A 232 14.09 -20.95 23.82
N VAL A 233 14.90 -19.96 23.44
CA VAL A 233 14.40 -18.70 22.88
C VAL A 233 14.20 -18.85 21.37
N PRO A 234 13.02 -18.49 20.81
CA PRO A 234 12.76 -18.70 19.39
C PRO A 234 13.74 -17.98 18.45
N HIS A 235 14.31 -18.72 17.50
CA HIS A 235 15.08 -18.22 16.35
C HIS A 235 14.16 -17.69 15.24
N LEU A 236 13.39 -16.66 15.60
CA LEU A 236 12.35 -16.06 14.77
C LEU A 236 12.46 -14.54 14.78
N PRO A 237 11.97 -13.86 13.72
CA PRO A 237 11.85 -12.41 13.72
C PRO A 237 10.84 -11.97 14.77
N GLY A 238 11.09 -10.83 15.41
CA GLY A 238 10.24 -10.37 16.50
C GLY A 238 10.54 -8.96 16.98
N ILE A 239 9.76 -8.54 17.97
CA ILE A 239 10.04 -7.37 18.82
C ILE A 239 10.35 -7.86 20.22
N TYR A 240 11.31 -7.23 20.89
CA TYR A 240 11.60 -7.44 22.30
C TYR A 240 11.46 -6.13 23.07
N MET A 241 11.01 -6.22 24.32
CA MET A 241 10.74 -5.07 25.18
C MET A 241 11.24 -5.34 26.59
N PHE A 242 12.18 -4.52 27.06
CA PHE A 242 12.60 -4.52 28.46
C PHE A 242 11.72 -3.55 29.25
N ARG A 243 11.20 -4.00 30.39
CA ARG A 243 10.40 -3.16 31.30
C ARG A 243 10.70 -3.46 32.76
N THR A 244 10.41 -2.47 33.60
CA THR A 244 10.40 -2.55 35.06
C THR A 244 9.00 -2.19 35.56
N GLU A 245 8.77 -2.21 36.86
CA GLU A 245 7.53 -1.65 37.44
C GLU A 245 7.35 -0.16 37.11
N ALA A 246 8.45 0.59 36.98
CA ALA A 246 8.43 2.01 36.61
C ALA A 246 8.19 2.27 35.11
N GLY A 247 7.93 1.22 34.32
CA GLY A 247 7.59 1.30 32.90
C GLY A 247 8.63 0.70 31.96
N TYR A 248 8.45 0.97 30.66
CA TYR A 248 9.29 0.43 29.59
C TYR A 248 10.68 1.10 29.57
N LEU A 249 11.72 0.28 29.53
CA LEU A 249 13.10 0.73 29.41
C LEU A 249 13.50 0.87 27.95
N TYR A 250 13.30 -0.18 27.16
CA TYR A 250 13.77 -0.25 25.78
C TYR A 250 12.90 -1.18 24.95
N ILE A 251 12.70 -0.84 23.69
CA ILE A 251 11.98 -1.64 22.69
C ILE A 251 12.85 -1.75 21.44
N GLY A 252 12.98 -2.94 20.87
CA GLY A 252 13.75 -3.14 19.64
C GLY A 252 13.20 -4.24 18.75
N GLU A 253 13.50 -4.17 17.46
CA GLU A 253 13.24 -5.25 16.50
C GLU A 253 14.45 -6.19 16.34
N ALA A 254 14.17 -7.44 15.96
CA ALA A 254 15.19 -8.41 15.58
C ALA A 254 14.75 -9.25 14.38
N VAL A 255 15.72 -9.60 13.53
CA VAL A 255 15.55 -10.67 12.53
C VAL A 255 15.58 -12.05 13.20
N ASP A 256 16.37 -12.17 14.27
CA ASP A 256 16.46 -13.33 15.15
C ASP A 256 16.46 -12.85 16.61
N LEU A 257 15.43 -13.23 17.37
CA LEU A 257 15.28 -12.83 18.76
C LEU A 257 16.35 -13.42 19.67
N SER A 258 16.73 -14.69 19.47
CA SER A 258 17.72 -15.38 20.31
C SER A 258 19.09 -14.72 20.20
N ASP A 259 19.55 -14.47 18.98
CA ASP A 259 20.83 -13.78 18.72
C ASP A 259 20.84 -12.38 19.33
N ARG A 260 19.75 -11.63 19.13
CA ARG A 260 19.70 -10.22 19.57
C ARG A 260 19.60 -10.11 21.09
N LEU A 261 18.84 -10.97 21.75
CA LEU A 261 18.76 -11.00 23.22
C LEU A 261 20.07 -11.46 23.85
N THR A 262 20.75 -12.43 23.23
CA THR A 262 22.11 -12.85 23.65
C THR A 262 23.08 -11.67 23.64
N GLN A 263 23.04 -10.82 22.60
CA GLN A 263 23.85 -9.60 22.54
C GLN A 263 23.51 -8.65 23.69
N HIS A 264 22.23 -8.47 24.02
CA HIS A 264 21.84 -7.60 25.12
C HIS A 264 22.30 -8.12 26.50
N THR A 265 22.22 -9.43 26.73
CA THR A 265 22.57 -10.04 28.03
C THR A 265 24.07 -10.29 28.22
N SER A 266 24.85 -10.46 27.15
CA SER A 266 26.30 -10.72 27.21
C SER A 266 27.17 -9.45 27.17
N GLY A 267 26.57 -8.32 26.78
CA GLY A 267 27.27 -7.05 26.64
C GLY A 267 26.59 -6.20 25.57
N SER A 268 25.50 -5.52 25.94
CA SER A 268 24.72 -4.75 24.97
C SER A 268 25.56 -3.65 24.32
N ASP A 269 25.38 -3.52 23.00
CA ASP A 269 25.80 -2.36 22.18
C ASP A 269 25.19 -1.02 22.66
N ARG A 270 24.14 -1.06 23.48
CA ARG A 270 23.46 0.09 24.10
C ARG A 270 23.95 0.24 25.53
N VAL A 271 24.96 1.09 25.74
CA VAL A 271 25.62 1.31 27.05
C VAL A 271 24.61 1.56 28.18
N SER A 272 23.63 2.43 27.96
CA SER A 272 22.62 2.78 28.97
C SER A 272 21.68 1.62 29.33
N LEU A 273 21.36 0.76 28.36
CA LEU A 273 20.57 -0.45 28.62
C LEU A 273 21.44 -1.50 29.33
N ALA A 274 22.69 -1.67 28.90
CA ALA A 274 23.63 -2.59 29.54
C ALA A 274 23.82 -2.28 31.03
N GLU A 275 23.89 -0.99 31.40
CA GLU A 275 23.95 -0.58 32.79
C GLU A 275 22.70 -1.00 33.57
N HIS A 276 21.50 -0.69 33.06
CA HIS A 276 20.25 -1.10 33.73
C HIS A 276 20.12 -2.61 33.88
N LEU A 277 20.49 -3.39 32.86
CA LEU A 277 20.42 -4.86 32.93
C LEU A 277 21.44 -5.44 33.92
N ARG A 278 22.58 -4.77 34.13
CA ARG A 278 23.62 -5.22 35.07
C ARG A 278 23.29 -4.87 36.52
N THR A 279 22.66 -3.73 36.75
CA THR A 279 22.30 -3.24 38.08
C THR A 279 20.94 -3.72 38.57
N ALA A 280 20.12 -4.30 37.69
CA ALA A 280 18.83 -4.86 38.07
C ALA A 280 19.02 -5.99 39.08
N GLU A 281 18.31 -5.94 40.20
CA GLU A 281 18.22 -7.11 41.08
C GLU A 281 17.47 -8.23 40.34
N GLN A 282 17.68 -9.48 40.75
CA GLN A 282 17.04 -10.63 40.11
C GLN A 282 15.51 -10.50 40.20
N GLY A 283 14.87 -10.09 39.10
CA GLY A 283 13.41 -9.95 39.00
C GLY A 283 12.91 -8.56 38.62
N ASP A 284 13.73 -7.51 38.76
CA ASP A 284 13.30 -6.12 38.54
C ASP A 284 12.99 -5.80 37.08
N VAL A 285 13.67 -6.51 36.18
CA VAL A 285 13.50 -6.37 34.74
C VAL A 285 12.80 -7.60 34.19
N THR A 286 11.72 -7.33 33.46
CA THR A 286 11.02 -8.31 32.65
C THR A 286 11.22 -8.01 31.17
N VAL A 287 11.24 -9.06 30.37
CA VAL A 287 11.39 -9.02 28.92
C VAL A 287 10.15 -9.63 28.31
N GLU A 288 9.45 -8.83 27.49
CA GLU A 288 8.31 -9.26 26.69
C GLU A 288 8.74 -9.41 25.24
N LEU A 289 8.45 -10.55 24.63
CA LEU A 289 8.75 -10.88 23.25
C LEU A 289 7.48 -11.00 22.44
N HIS A 290 7.43 -10.34 21.29
CA HIS A 290 6.42 -10.57 20.26
C HIS A 290 7.09 -11.35 19.14
N VAL A 291 6.83 -12.65 19.11
CA VAL A 291 7.42 -13.58 18.15
C VAL A 291 6.51 -13.65 16.92
N PHE A 292 7.08 -13.45 15.74
CA PHE A 292 6.32 -13.50 14.50
C PHE A 292 6.57 -14.81 13.75
N PRO A 293 5.52 -15.44 13.21
CA PRO A 293 5.67 -16.57 12.29
C PRO A 293 6.56 -16.22 11.08
N LYS A 294 7.32 -17.20 10.57
CA LYS A 294 8.25 -17.00 9.44
C LYS A 294 7.56 -16.57 8.15
N ASP A 295 6.29 -16.94 8.00
CA ASP A 295 5.42 -16.65 6.86
C ASP A 295 4.62 -15.35 7.03
N SER A 296 4.69 -14.70 8.20
CA SER A 296 4.00 -13.44 8.44
C SER A 296 4.64 -12.27 7.66
N PRO A 297 3.86 -11.20 7.36
CA PRO A 297 4.40 -9.96 6.78
C PRO A 297 5.54 -9.34 7.61
N ALA A 298 5.60 -9.64 8.91
CA ALA A 298 6.64 -9.17 9.82
C ALA A 298 8.01 -9.82 9.56
N LYS A 299 8.17 -10.73 8.60
CA LYS A 299 9.50 -11.09 8.08
C LYS A 299 10.20 -9.89 7.42
N ARG A 300 9.44 -8.93 6.88
CA ARG A 300 9.99 -7.71 6.27
C ARG A 300 10.44 -6.71 7.33
N VAL A 301 11.70 -6.27 7.24
CA VAL A 301 12.29 -5.25 8.12
C VAL A 301 11.43 -3.98 8.17
N THR A 302 10.90 -3.53 7.04
CA THR A 302 10.07 -2.32 6.97
C THR A 302 8.79 -2.43 7.81
N VAL A 303 8.21 -3.62 7.89
CA VAL A 303 7.00 -3.89 8.67
C VAL A 303 7.33 -3.96 10.16
N ARG A 304 8.39 -4.68 10.54
CA ARG A 304 8.82 -4.73 11.96
C ARG A 304 9.22 -3.37 12.50
N ARG A 305 10.02 -2.59 11.75
CA ARG A 305 10.43 -1.25 12.16
C ARG A 305 9.25 -0.31 12.34
N ALA A 306 8.22 -0.47 11.53
CA ALA A 306 7.00 0.32 11.69
C ALA A 306 6.27 -0.10 12.98
N TYR A 307 6.17 -1.41 13.27
CA TYR A 307 5.56 -1.90 14.50
C TYR A 307 6.36 -1.52 15.75
N GLU A 308 7.69 -1.63 15.72
CA GLU A 308 8.62 -1.13 16.72
C GLU A 308 8.38 0.37 16.99
N SER A 309 8.30 1.18 15.92
CA SER A 309 8.06 2.62 16.03
C SER A 309 6.73 2.92 16.73
N GLU A 310 5.68 2.14 16.46
CA GLU A 310 4.38 2.27 17.11
C GLU A 310 4.41 1.89 18.60
N LEU A 311 5.14 0.83 18.95
CA LEU A 311 5.35 0.45 20.34
C LEU A 311 6.17 1.49 21.10
N ILE A 312 7.24 2.04 20.49
CA ILE A 312 8.01 3.14 21.07
C ILE A 312 7.12 4.37 21.28
N ARG A 313 6.27 4.70 20.30
CA ARG A 313 5.35 5.83 20.37
C ARG A 313 4.32 5.67 21.49
N SER A 314 3.73 4.49 21.64
CA SER A 314 2.65 4.25 22.60
C SER A 314 3.14 3.94 24.02
N ARG A 315 4.30 3.30 24.17
CA ARG A 315 4.83 2.84 25.46
C ARG A 315 5.88 3.77 26.06
N HIS A 316 6.35 4.76 25.29
CA HIS A 316 7.32 5.77 25.71
C HIS A 316 8.54 5.21 26.48
N PRO A 317 9.28 4.24 25.92
CA PRO A 317 10.41 3.64 26.61
C PRO A 317 11.52 4.66 26.90
N LYS A 318 12.12 4.57 28.09
CA LYS A 318 13.09 5.57 28.61
C LYS A 318 14.37 5.68 27.77
N LEU A 319 14.84 4.58 27.18
CA LEU A 319 16.16 4.46 26.56
C LEU A 319 16.13 4.43 25.03
N ASN A 320 14.95 4.46 24.40
CA ASN A 320 14.87 4.64 22.95
C ASN A 320 15.08 6.11 22.63
N VAL A 321 16.17 6.42 21.90
CA VAL A 321 16.31 7.72 21.26
C VAL A 321 15.19 7.83 20.23
N ARG A 322 14.27 8.79 20.43
CA ARG A 322 13.20 9.06 19.46
C ARG A 322 13.87 9.44 18.14
N PRO A 323 13.57 8.73 17.03
CA PRO A 323 14.10 9.07 15.72
C PRO A 323 13.59 10.43 15.23
#